data_AF-A0A165R4M9-F1
#
_entry.id   AF-A0A165R4M9-F1
#
_cell.length_a   1.000
_cell.length_b   1.000
_cell.length_c   1.000
_cell.angle_alpha   90.00
_cell.angle_beta   90.00
_cell.angle_gamma   90.00
#
_symmetry.space_group_name_H-M   'P 1'
#
loop_
_entity.id
_entity.type
_entity.pdbx_description
1 polymer ?
#
loop_
_entity_poly.entity_id
_entity_poly.type
_entity_poly.pdbx_seq_one_letter_code
_entity_poly.pdbx_strand_id
1 'polypeptide(L)'
;DCDDLLATRAILKGLKKSHVETGTTHVLIHTVSDILHLARSVLVDNAEGKYATEDYYSDLDIAKIETLGPQQPHRWVDTAIVEMRHSGYVRTHIILPSSIFGLLSGPLFNRSISNPHSMHLPTMIRVSWDRRESGIVGPGKNIWPLVHIDEIVDLYIVLFDKARRDPSTPHGWQGFYFGENGHFTQYEVAKVIGEVLVDKGHMGSSEPTPFSAEELDKYFAGVRSSVCDVETRVGWTDVGT
;
A
#
# COMPACT_ATOMS: atom_id res chain seq x y z
N ASP A 1 -13.43 -1.25 -4.07
CA ASP A 1 -12.43 -2.33 -4.15
C ASP A 1 -11.52 -2.01 -5.33
N CYS A 2 -10.20 -2.00 -5.13
CA CYS A 2 -9.23 -1.77 -6.20
C CYS A 2 -9.12 -2.95 -7.16
N ASP A 3 -9.61 -4.13 -6.76
CA ASP A 3 -9.57 -5.34 -7.57
C ASP A 3 -10.82 -5.58 -8.43
N ASP A 4 -11.83 -4.72 -8.29
CA ASP A 4 -13.07 -4.81 -9.05
C ASP A 4 -12.90 -4.28 -10.49
N LEU A 5 -12.58 -5.20 -11.39
CA LEU A 5 -12.42 -4.93 -12.81
C LEU A 5 -13.74 -4.49 -13.48
N LEU A 6 -14.90 -4.98 -13.01
CA LEU A 6 -16.20 -4.60 -13.58
C LEU A 6 -16.54 -3.16 -13.22
N ALA A 7 -16.35 -2.77 -11.96
CA ALA A 7 -16.52 -1.39 -11.51
C ALA A 7 -15.55 -0.46 -12.25
N THR A 8 -14.28 -0.85 -12.38
CA THR A 8 -13.27 -0.08 -13.12
C THR A 8 -13.69 0.15 -14.58
N ARG A 9 -14.13 -0.90 -15.29
CA ARG A 9 -14.62 -0.78 -16.67
C ARG A 9 -15.86 0.09 -16.78
N ALA A 10 -16.76 0.04 -15.80
CA ALA A 10 -17.95 0.88 -15.76
C ALA A 10 -17.58 2.37 -15.60
N ILE A 11 -16.64 2.68 -14.71
CA ILE A 11 -16.09 4.05 -14.53
C ILE A 11 -15.49 4.54 -15.85
N LEU A 12 -14.59 3.77 -16.47
CA LEU A 12 -13.96 4.14 -17.74
C LEU A 12 -14.97 4.38 -18.86
N LYS A 13 -16.02 3.54 -18.95
CA LYS A 13 -17.12 3.72 -19.91
C LYS A 13 -17.88 5.03 -19.65
N GLY A 14 -18.14 5.37 -18.39
CA GLY A 14 -18.77 6.63 -17.99
C GLY A 14 -17.92 7.84 -18.38
N LEU A 15 -16.62 7.81 -18.10
CA LEU A 15 -15.67 8.86 -18.48
C LEU A 15 -15.62 9.05 -20.00
N LYS A 16 -15.58 7.96 -20.77
CA LYS A 16 -15.63 8.02 -22.24
C LYS A 16 -16.92 8.70 -22.73
N LYS A 17 -18.07 8.33 -22.17
CA LYS A 17 -19.37 8.93 -22.53
C LYS A 17 -19.36 10.44 -22.26
N SER A 18 -18.94 10.84 -21.06
CA SER A 18 -18.83 12.25 -20.68
C SER A 18 -17.88 13.04 -21.58
N HIS A 19 -16.74 12.45 -21.97
CA HIS A 19 -15.82 13.08 -22.92
C HIS A 19 -16.46 13.32 -24.30
N VAL A 20 -17.24 12.34 -24.81
CA VAL A 20 -17.97 12.52 -26.08
C VAL A 20 -19.00 13.64 -25.99
N GLU A 21 -19.67 13.79 -24.85
CA GLU A 21 -20.72 14.80 -24.64
C GLU A 21 -20.15 16.21 -24.39
N THR A 22 -18.99 16.32 -23.73
CA THR A 22 -18.46 17.60 -23.22
C THR A 22 -17.13 18.03 -23.85
N GLY A 23 -16.44 17.14 -24.54
CA GLY A 23 -15.06 17.33 -25.00
C GLY A 23 -14.00 17.35 -23.90
N THR A 24 -14.39 17.16 -22.62
CA THR A 24 -13.46 17.27 -21.48
C THR A 24 -12.64 15.99 -21.31
N THR A 25 -11.31 16.10 -21.24
CA THR A 25 -10.45 14.98 -20.83
C THR A 25 -10.44 14.86 -19.31
N HIS A 26 -10.76 13.68 -18.80
CA HIS A 26 -10.90 13.43 -17.37
C HIS A 26 -9.58 12.99 -16.71
N VAL A 27 -9.51 13.13 -15.39
CA VAL A 27 -8.43 12.59 -14.54
C VAL A 27 -9.00 11.48 -13.68
N LEU A 28 -8.34 10.33 -13.68
CA LEU A 28 -8.65 9.21 -12.80
C LEU A 28 -7.44 8.93 -11.91
N ILE A 29 -7.60 9.11 -10.60
CA ILE A 29 -6.64 8.66 -9.59
C ILE A 29 -7.18 7.35 -9.01
N HIS A 30 -6.42 6.28 -9.19
CA HIS A 30 -6.72 4.96 -8.67
C HIS A 30 -5.77 4.65 -7.52
N THR A 31 -6.32 4.27 -6.37
CA THR A 31 -5.53 3.82 -5.23
C THR A 31 -5.50 2.31 -5.23
N VAL A 32 -4.31 1.74 -5.33
CA VAL A 32 -4.10 0.30 -5.14
C VAL A 32 -3.58 0.15 -3.73
N SER A 33 -4.33 -0.50 -2.85
CA SER A 33 -3.95 -0.63 -1.45
C SER A 33 -4.06 -2.08 -1.01
N ASP A 34 -3.02 -2.53 -0.33
CA ASP A 34 -2.98 -3.86 0.25
C ASP A 34 -3.84 -3.86 1.51
N ILE A 35 -5.09 -4.33 1.37
CA ILE A 35 -5.96 -4.55 2.52
C ILE A 35 -5.47 -5.83 3.22
N LEU A 36 -4.71 -5.66 4.30
CA LEU A 36 -4.50 -6.68 5.36
C LEU A 36 -3.73 -7.96 4.98
N HIS A 37 -3.03 -8.01 3.84
CA HIS A 37 -2.40 -9.26 3.43
C HIS A 37 -0.90 -9.11 3.40
N LEU A 38 -0.22 -9.89 4.25
CA LEU A 38 1.24 -10.05 4.36
C LEU A 38 1.92 -10.54 3.06
N ALA A 39 1.28 -10.38 1.90
CA ALA A 39 1.32 -11.30 0.77
C ALA A 39 0.77 -10.75 -0.57
N ARG A 40 0.15 -9.56 -0.59
CA ARG A 40 -0.63 -9.12 -1.76
C ARG A 40 -0.36 -7.71 -2.27
N SER A 41 0.85 -7.19 -2.10
CA SER A 41 1.29 -6.09 -2.96
C SER A 41 1.47 -6.56 -4.39
N VAL A 42 1.35 -5.64 -5.36
CA VAL A 42 1.84 -5.93 -6.72
C VAL A 42 3.35 -6.23 -6.69
N LEU A 43 4.06 -5.74 -5.68
CA LEU A 43 5.49 -5.91 -5.43
C LEU A 43 5.76 -6.98 -4.34
N VAL A 44 5.36 -8.21 -4.61
CA VAL A 44 5.49 -9.35 -3.68
C VAL A 44 6.44 -10.42 -4.20
N ASP A 45 7.27 -10.99 -3.32
CA ASP A 45 8.08 -12.19 -3.56
C ASP A 45 7.49 -13.45 -2.91
N ASN A 46 8.32 -14.43 -2.53
CA ASN A 46 7.92 -15.54 -1.65
C ASN A 46 8.95 -15.70 -0.50
N ALA A 47 9.35 -14.57 0.11
CA ALA A 47 10.40 -14.57 1.14
C ALA A 47 10.02 -15.32 2.41
N GLU A 48 8.73 -15.39 2.76
CA GLU A 48 8.26 -16.03 4.00
C GLU A 48 8.99 -15.54 5.27
N GLY A 49 9.42 -14.28 5.25
CA GLY A 49 10.22 -13.65 6.30
C GLY A 49 11.66 -14.15 6.41
N LYS A 50 12.15 -15.01 5.50
CA LYS A 50 13.46 -15.67 5.58
C LYS A 50 14.62 -14.78 5.11
N TYR A 51 14.38 -13.81 4.25
CA TYR A 51 15.37 -12.92 3.67
C TYR A 51 14.76 -11.57 3.31
N ALA A 52 15.60 -10.55 3.16
CA ALA A 52 15.26 -9.31 2.47
C ALA A 52 15.44 -9.52 0.97
N THR A 53 14.58 -8.92 0.16
CA THR A 53 14.74 -8.94 -1.30
C THR A 53 15.92 -8.05 -1.71
N GLU A 54 16.52 -8.34 -2.86
CA GLU A 54 17.44 -7.42 -3.55
C GLU A 54 16.77 -6.80 -4.80
N ASP A 55 15.50 -7.16 -5.06
CA ASP A 55 14.75 -6.72 -6.23
C ASP A 55 13.85 -5.51 -5.89
N TYR A 56 14.45 -4.32 -5.92
CA TYR A 56 13.81 -3.04 -5.59
C TYR A 56 13.06 -2.44 -6.78
N TYR A 57 11.85 -1.94 -6.57
CA TYR A 57 11.10 -1.23 -7.63
C TYR A 57 11.14 0.27 -7.38
N SER A 58 11.28 1.04 -8.46
CA SER A 58 11.07 2.49 -8.42
C SER A 58 10.01 2.90 -9.42
N ASP A 59 9.15 3.84 -9.05
CA ASP A 59 8.20 4.51 -9.95
C ASP A 59 8.90 5.43 -10.98
N LEU A 60 10.23 5.58 -10.87
CA LEU A 60 11.10 6.12 -11.92
C LEU A 60 11.45 5.08 -12.99
N ASP A 61 11.51 3.80 -12.63
CA ASP A 61 11.87 2.70 -13.52
C ASP A 61 10.62 2.05 -14.13
N ILE A 62 10.05 2.75 -15.11
CA ILE A 62 8.85 2.31 -15.82
C ILE A 62 9.08 0.96 -16.51
N ALA A 63 10.28 0.75 -17.07
CA ALA A 63 10.60 -0.51 -17.75
C ALA A 63 10.52 -1.69 -16.78
N LYS A 64 11.01 -1.51 -15.56
CA LYS A 64 10.89 -2.52 -14.50
C LYS A 64 9.45 -2.76 -14.07
N ILE A 65 8.65 -1.70 -13.87
CA ILE A 65 7.20 -1.84 -13.58
C ILE A 65 6.46 -2.59 -14.70
N GLU A 66 6.84 -2.40 -15.96
CA GLU A 66 6.23 -3.11 -17.09
C GLU A 66 6.55 -4.61 -17.08
N THR A 67 7.64 -5.06 -16.43
CA THR A 67 7.97 -6.48 -16.29
C THR A 67 7.07 -7.24 -15.30
N LEU A 68 6.31 -6.52 -14.47
CA LEU A 68 5.37 -7.09 -13.50
C LEU A 68 4.35 -8.01 -14.18
N GLY A 69 4.36 -9.28 -13.78
CA GLY A 69 3.58 -10.35 -14.41
C GLY A 69 2.07 -10.19 -14.20
N PRO A 70 1.22 -10.61 -15.16
CA PRO A 70 -0.22 -10.36 -15.14
C PRO A 70 -0.99 -11.04 -13.99
N GLN A 71 -0.35 -11.98 -13.29
CA GLN A 71 -0.90 -12.70 -12.14
C GLN A 71 -0.51 -12.09 -10.80
N GLN A 72 0.34 -11.06 -10.79
CA GLN A 72 0.59 -10.33 -9.56
C GLN A 72 -0.70 -9.67 -9.06
N PRO A 73 -0.86 -9.54 -7.74
CA PRO A 73 -2.00 -8.86 -7.14
C PRO A 73 -2.27 -7.51 -7.81
N HIS A 74 -3.55 -7.15 -7.96
CA HIS A 74 -4.02 -5.89 -8.55
C HIS A 74 -3.73 -5.70 -10.05
N ARG A 75 -2.78 -6.46 -10.62
CA ARG A 75 -2.23 -6.21 -11.94
C ARG A 75 -3.26 -6.20 -13.06
N TRP A 76 -4.32 -7.01 -12.95
CA TRP A 76 -5.39 -7.06 -13.96
C TRP A 76 -6.22 -5.78 -14.03
N VAL A 77 -6.40 -5.07 -12.90
CA VAL A 77 -7.05 -3.76 -12.87
C VAL A 77 -6.07 -2.66 -13.26
N ASP A 78 -4.86 -2.68 -12.70
CA ASP A 78 -3.82 -1.68 -12.99
C ASP A 78 -3.54 -1.58 -14.49
N THR A 79 -3.38 -2.74 -15.15
CA THR A 79 -3.16 -2.81 -16.59
C THR A 79 -4.37 -2.24 -17.35
N ALA A 80 -5.60 -2.59 -16.94
CA ALA A 80 -6.80 -2.07 -17.59
C ALA A 80 -6.92 -0.53 -17.50
N ILE A 81 -6.41 0.06 -16.42
CA ILE A 81 -6.38 1.51 -16.20
C ILE A 81 -5.25 2.16 -17.01
N VAL A 82 -4.06 1.58 -16.98
CA VAL A 82 -2.86 2.13 -17.64
C VAL A 82 -2.94 2.06 -19.16
N GLU A 83 -3.58 1.04 -19.72
CA GLU A 83 -3.84 0.94 -21.16
C GLU A 83 -4.72 2.07 -21.70
N MET A 84 -5.39 2.83 -20.84
CA MET A 84 -6.15 4.02 -21.27
C MET A 84 -5.28 5.22 -21.65
N ARG A 85 -3.95 5.15 -21.49
CA ARG A 85 -3.01 6.24 -21.80
C ARG A 85 -3.14 6.81 -23.23
N HIS A 86 -3.54 6.01 -24.21
CA HIS A 86 -3.68 6.46 -25.60
C HIS A 86 -5.12 6.82 -25.99
N SER A 87 -6.03 6.83 -25.02
CA SER A 87 -7.46 6.97 -25.31
C SER A 87 -7.94 8.39 -25.57
N GLY A 88 -7.17 9.39 -25.16
CA GLY A 88 -7.50 10.82 -25.27
C GLY A 88 -8.59 11.33 -24.32
N TYR A 89 -9.43 10.43 -23.78
CA TYR A 89 -10.57 10.81 -22.94
C TYR A 89 -10.28 10.80 -21.43
N VAL A 90 -9.22 10.11 -21.00
CA VAL A 90 -8.83 10.02 -19.59
C VAL A 90 -7.30 9.98 -19.45
N ARG A 91 -6.79 10.70 -18.46
CA ARG A 91 -5.43 10.56 -17.93
C ARG A 91 -5.51 9.80 -16.61
N THR A 92 -4.76 8.71 -16.52
CA THR A 92 -4.82 7.76 -15.41
C THR A 92 -3.57 7.84 -14.55
N HIS A 93 -3.77 7.86 -13.24
CA HIS A 93 -2.71 7.88 -12.24
C HIS A 93 -3.00 6.80 -11.20
N ILE A 94 -1.98 6.06 -10.79
CA ILE A 94 -2.08 4.98 -9.81
C ILE A 94 -1.19 5.34 -8.62
N ILE A 95 -1.79 5.44 -7.43
CA ILE A 95 -1.06 5.59 -6.17
C ILE A 95 -0.98 4.22 -5.51
N LEU A 96 0.24 3.80 -5.17
CA LEU A 96 0.53 2.63 -4.35
C LEU A 96 1.09 3.14 -3.02
N PRO A 97 0.23 3.28 -1.99
CA PRO A 97 0.72 3.56 -0.66
C PRO A 97 1.45 2.32 -0.12
N SER A 98 2.58 2.56 0.55
CA SER A 98 3.26 1.54 1.34
C SER A 98 2.51 1.28 2.67
N SER A 99 3.19 0.73 3.68
CA SER A 99 2.60 0.51 5.00
C SER A 99 2.29 1.84 5.69
N ILE A 100 1.02 2.25 5.64
CA ILE A 100 0.59 3.51 6.25
C ILE A 100 0.57 3.38 7.78
N PHE A 101 1.19 4.35 8.46
CA PHE A 101 1.13 4.50 9.92
C PHE A 101 0.73 5.93 10.32
N GLY A 102 0.44 6.11 11.61
CA GLY A 102 -0.12 7.36 12.15
C GLY A 102 -1.62 7.27 12.39
N LEU A 103 -2.15 8.22 13.16
CA LEU A 103 -3.57 8.34 13.46
C LEU A 103 -4.15 9.50 12.68
N LEU A 104 -5.21 9.22 11.91
CA LEU A 104 -5.93 10.28 11.21
C LEU A 104 -6.66 11.17 12.20
N SER A 105 -6.56 12.48 11.96
CA SER A 105 -7.32 13.49 12.67
C SER A 105 -8.17 14.31 11.69
N GLY A 106 -9.17 15.02 12.21
CA GLY A 106 -10.01 15.90 11.41
C GLY A 106 -11.51 15.65 11.60
N PRO A 107 -12.37 16.45 10.95
CA PRO A 107 -13.80 16.50 11.30
C PRO A 107 -14.54 15.15 11.22
N LEU A 108 -14.17 14.29 10.26
CA LEU A 108 -14.79 12.97 10.10
C LEU A 108 -14.33 11.96 11.15
N PHE A 109 -13.03 11.97 11.48
CA PHE A 109 -12.43 11.08 12.49
C PHE A 109 -12.82 11.51 13.91
N ASN A 110 -12.80 12.81 14.18
CA ASN A 110 -13.22 13.40 15.46
C ASN A 110 -14.70 13.14 15.77
N ARG A 111 -15.52 12.87 14.75
CA ARG A 111 -16.94 12.50 14.87
C ARG A 111 -17.17 10.98 14.76
N SER A 112 -16.10 10.19 14.71
CA SER A 112 -16.16 8.73 14.56
C SER A 112 -16.95 8.24 13.33
N ILE A 113 -16.98 9.05 12.27
CA ILE A 113 -17.61 8.70 10.98
C ILE A 113 -16.66 7.82 10.15
N SER A 114 -15.36 8.03 10.31
CA SER A 114 -14.31 7.31 9.57
C SER A 114 -13.35 6.63 10.53
N ASN A 115 -12.82 5.47 10.14
CA ASN A 115 -11.81 4.74 10.91
C ASN A 115 -10.47 5.51 10.88
N PRO A 116 -9.91 5.95 12.02
CA PRO A 116 -8.67 6.70 12.04
C PRO A 116 -7.40 5.83 12.03
N HIS A 117 -7.56 4.51 12.13
CA HIS A 117 -6.45 3.58 12.25
C HIS A 117 -6.11 2.94 10.90
N SER A 118 -4.81 2.78 10.64
CA SER A 118 -4.35 1.82 9.64
C SER A 118 -4.66 0.38 10.07
N MET A 119 -4.38 -0.59 9.20
CA MET A 119 -4.75 -1.99 9.46
C MET A 119 -3.59 -2.84 9.99
N HIS A 120 -2.37 -2.66 9.48
CA HIS A 120 -1.25 -3.54 9.76
C HIS A 120 -0.86 -3.55 11.24
N LEU A 121 -0.34 -2.43 11.76
CA LEU A 121 0.11 -2.32 13.16
C LEU A 121 -1.02 -2.63 14.16
N PRO A 122 -2.26 -2.09 14.02
CA PRO A 122 -3.32 -2.41 14.96
C PRO A 122 -3.73 -3.88 14.93
N THR A 123 -3.62 -4.57 13.79
CA THR A 123 -3.86 -6.02 13.72
C THR A 123 -2.77 -6.78 14.45
N MET A 124 -1.51 -6.47 14.20
CA MET A 124 -0.38 -7.11 14.89
C MET A 124 -0.44 -6.90 16.41
N ILE A 125 -0.83 -5.70 16.87
CA ILE A 125 -1.05 -5.42 18.29
C ILE A 125 -2.20 -6.27 18.85
N ARG A 126 -3.36 -6.33 18.17
CA ARG A 126 -4.52 -7.12 18.62
C ARG A 126 -4.19 -8.62 18.71
N VAL A 127 -3.50 -9.15 17.70
CA VAL A 127 -3.07 -10.55 17.67
C VAL A 127 -2.09 -10.83 18.80
N SER A 128 -1.10 -9.97 18.98
CA SER A 128 -0.10 -10.12 20.05
C SER A 128 -0.71 -10.01 21.44
N TRP A 129 -1.73 -9.16 21.58
CA TRP A 129 -2.53 -9.06 22.78
C TRP A 129 -3.31 -10.35 23.04
N ASP A 130 -4.02 -10.89 22.05
CA ASP A 130 -4.84 -12.10 22.23
C ASP A 130 -3.98 -13.32 22.59
N ARG A 131 -2.84 -13.52 21.91
CA ARG A 131 -1.94 -14.66 22.14
C ARG A 131 -0.97 -14.48 23.32
N ARG A 132 -0.89 -13.27 23.88
CA ARG A 132 0.07 -12.87 24.95
C ARG A 132 1.55 -13.04 24.57
N GLU A 133 1.86 -13.02 23.29
CA GLU A 133 3.21 -13.09 22.71
C GLU A 133 3.22 -12.24 21.44
N SER A 134 4.30 -11.50 21.16
CA SER A 134 4.41 -10.86 19.84
C SER A 134 4.69 -11.90 18.77
N GLY A 135 4.03 -11.76 17.62
CA GLY A 135 4.08 -12.76 16.57
C GLY A 135 4.88 -12.35 15.34
N ILE A 136 5.53 -13.33 14.72
CA ILE A 136 6.38 -13.14 13.54
C ILE A 136 6.21 -14.30 12.57
N VAL A 137 6.42 -14.05 11.26
CA VAL A 137 6.50 -15.10 10.25
C VAL A 137 7.96 -15.33 9.87
N GLY A 138 8.40 -16.58 9.91
CA GLY A 138 9.82 -16.91 9.75
C GLY A 138 10.70 -16.12 10.73
N PRO A 139 11.92 -15.74 10.33
CA PRO A 139 12.75 -14.82 11.12
C PRO A 139 12.40 -13.33 10.92
N GLY A 140 11.35 -12.99 10.16
CA GLY A 140 10.89 -11.61 9.89
C GLY A 140 11.94 -10.67 9.30
N LYS A 141 12.84 -11.20 8.46
CA LYS A 141 13.87 -10.43 7.75
C LYS A 141 13.36 -9.69 6.52
N ASN A 142 12.11 -9.93 6.14
CA ASN A 142 11.50 -9.22 5.02
C ASN A 142 11.33 -7.75 5.40
N ILE A 143 11.76 -6.88 4.49
CA ILE A 143 11.72 -5.43 4.63
C ILE A 143 10.49 -4.91 3.91
N TRP A 144 9.76 -4.03 4.59
CA TRP A 144 8.55 -3.41 4.08
C TRP A 144 8.73 -1.89 4.07
N PRO A 145 8.32 -1.21 2.99
CA PRO A 145 8.23 0.24 3.00
C PRO A 145 7.09 0.71 3.93
N LEU A 146 7.26 1.89 4.51
CA LEU A 146 6.26 2.59 5.29
C LEU A 146 6.12 4.05 4.84
N VAL A 147 4.99 4.67 5.21
CA VAL A 147 4.71 6.08 4.97
C VAL A 147 3.80 6.62 6.07
N HIS A 148 4.06 7.84 6.55
CA HIS A 148 3.15 8.46 7.50
C HIS A 148 1.87 8.89 6.77
N ILE A 149 0.74 8.83 7.48
CA ILE A 149 -0.56 9.15 6.88
C ILE A 149 -0.66 10.58 6.35
N ASP A 150 -0.01 11.53 6.99
CA ASP A 150 -0.02 12.92 6.52
C ASP A 150 0.76 13.08 5.22
N GLU A 151 1.85 12.32 5.03
CA GLU A 151 2.67 12.41 3.82
C GLU A 151 1.98 11.76 2.61
N ILE A 152 1.27 10.64 2.83
CA ILE A 152 0.47 10.07 1.75
C ILE A 152 -0.68 11.02 1.39
N VAL A 153 -1.29 11.72 2.36
CA VAL A 153 -2.29 12.76 2.09
C VAL A 153 -1.68 13.90 1.25
N ASP A 154 -0.47 14.35 1.59
CA ASP A 154 0.24 15.35 0.80
C ASP A 154 0.52 14.87 -0.63
N LEU A 155 0.89 13.61 -0.83
CA LEU A 155 1.03 13.01 -2.17
C LEU A 155 -0.28 13.11 -2.96
N TYR A 156 -1.42 12.77 -2.35
CA TYR A 156 -2.74 12.90 -3.01
C TYR A 156 -3.03 14.35 -3.40
N ILE A 157 -2.76 15.30 -2.50
CA ILE A 157 -3.00 16.73 -2.75
C ILE A 157 -2.14 17.21 -3.91
N VAL A 158 -0.83 16.94 -3.88
CA VAL A 158 0.13 17.34 -4.93
C VAL A 158 -0.25 16.73 -6.27
N LEU A 159 -0.56 15.43 -6.30
CA LEU A 159 -0.95 14.75 -7.54
C LEU A 159 -2.26 15.31 -8.09
N PHE A 160 -3.29 15.45 -7.25
CA PHE A 160 -4.58 15.98 -7.65
C PHE A 160 -4.43 17.39 -8.27
N ASP A 161 -3.67 18.25 -7.61
CA ASP A 161 -3.46 19.62 -8.05
C ASP A 161 -2.65 19.71 -9.35
N LYS A 162 -1.57 18.91 -9.47
CA LYS A 162 -0.78 18.83 -10.70
C LYS A 162 -1.61 18.26 -11.85
N ALA A 163 -2.23 17.10 -11.65
CA ALA A 163 -3.02 16.43 -12.66
C ALA A 163 -4.14 17.34 -13.18
N ARG A 164 -4.80 18.13 -12.32
CA ARG A 164 -5.88 19.04 -12.75
C ARG A 164 -5.36 20.27 -13.53
N ARG A 165 -4.22 20.84 -13.13
CA ARG A 165 -3.70 22.10 -13.71
C ARG A 165 -2.82 21.88 -14.94
N ASP A 166 -2.08 20.77 -14.99
CA ASP A 166 -1.08 20.49 -16.00
C ASP A 166 -1.43 19.20 -16.76
N PRO A 167 -1.91 19.30 -18.02
CA PRO A 167 -2.14 18.17 -18.89
C PRO A 167 -0.92 17.29 -19.14
N SER A 168 0.30 17.82 -18.97
CA SER A 168 1.57 17.11 -19.16
C SER A 168 1.99 16.28 -17.94
N THR A 169 1.24 16.35 -16.83
CA THR A 169 1.46 15.49 -15.66
C THR A 169 1.55 14.02 -16.11
N PRO A 170 2.64 13.30 -15.76
CA PRO A 170 2.82 11.91 -16.15
C PRO A 170 1.60 11.03 -15.80
N HIS A 171 1.18 10.21 -16.76
CA HIS A 171 0.00 9.36 -16.63
C HIS A 171 0.22 8.01 -17.34
N GLY A 172 -0.69 7.06 -17.17
CA GLY A 172 -0.51 5.70 -17.68
C GLY A 172 0.68 5.01 -17.01
N TRP A 173 1.60 4.44 -17.80
CA TRP A 173 2.79 3.76 -17.29
C TRP A 173 3.73 4.69 -16.50
N GLN A 174 3.72 5.98 -16.85
CA GLN A 174 4.49 6.98 -16.11
C GLN A 174 3.72 7.57 -14.93
N GLY A 175 2.46 7.15 -14.73
CA GLY A 175 1.56 7.67 -13.71
C GLY A 175 1.47 6.79 -12.47
N PHE A 176 2.43 5.88 -12.26
CA PHE A 176 2.60 5.20 -10.98
C PHE A 176 3.28 6.16 -9.99
N TYR A 177 2.77 6.18 -8.77
CA TYR A 177 3.31 6.97 -7.67
C TYR A 177 3.39 6.10 -6.44
N PHE A 178 4.60 5.87 -5.95
CA PHE A 178 4.83 5.09 -4.75
C PHE A 178 4.86 6.03 -3.55
N GLY A 179 4.08 5.73 -2.52
CA GLY A 179 4.04 6.51 -1.28
C GLY A 179 4.88 5.81 -0.22
N GLU A 180 6.12 6.25 -0.03
CA GLU A 180 7.12 5.63 0.82
C GLU A 180 8.07 6.71 1.36
N ASN A 181 8.44 6.61 2.64
CA ASN A 181 9.36 7.53 3.31
C ASN A 181 10.34 6.81 4.25
N GLY A 182 10.46 5.48 4.13
CA GLY A 182 11.29 4.67 5.00
C GLY A 182 10.92 3.20 4.92
N HIS A 183 11.68 2.38 5.65
CA HIS A 183 11.55 0.92 5.66
C HIS A 183 11.65 0.35 7.07
N PHE A 184 11.07 -0.84 7.26
CA PHE A 184 11.18 -1.60 8.49
C PHE A 184 11.21 -3.10 8.19
N THR A 185 11.86 -3.87 9.04
CA THR A 185 11.75 -5.33 9.06
C THR A 185 10.54 -5.75 9.90
N GLN A 186 9.90 -6.86 9.53
CA GLN A 186 8.83 -7.42 10.37
C GLN A 186 9.32 -7.80 11.77
N TYR A 187 10.60 -8.16 11.92
CA TYR A 187 11.21 -8.40 13.22
C TYR A 187 11.20 -7.14 14.09
N GLU A 188 11.60 -5.98 13.57
CA GLU A 188 11.58 -4.71 14.33
C GLU A 188 10.18 -4.39 14.84
N VAL A 189 9.16 -4.51 13.98
CA VAL A 189 7.77 -4.26 14.39
C VAL A 189 7.32 -5.25 15.47
N ALA A 190 7.57 -6.56 15.27
CA ALA A 190 7.18 -7.56 16.25
C ALA A 190 7.91 -7.37 17.60
N LYS A 191 9.20 -6.97 17.55
CA LYS A 191 10.02 -6.71 18.73
C LYS A 191 9.48 -5.51 19.52
N VAL A 192 9.22 -4.39 18.85
CA VAL A 192 8.67 -3.18 19.49
C VAL A 192 7.30 -3.45 20.11
N ILE A 193 6.43 -4.21 19.42
CA ILE A 193 5.14 -4.64 19.99
C ILE A 193 5.36 -5.47 21.26
N GLY A 194 6.33 -6.40 21.24
CA GLY A 194 6.68 -7.21 22.40
C GLY A 194 7.14 -6.37 23.59
N GLU A 195 8.05 -5.42 23.37
CA GLU A 195 8.55 -4.49 24.40
C GLU A 195 7.41 -3.70 25.04
N VAL A 196 6.53 -3.09 24.22
CA VAL A 196 5.39 -2.30 24.72
C VAL A 196 4.41 -3.16 25.53
N LEU A 197 4.21 -4.43 25.16
CA LEU A 197 3.30 -5.33 25.88
C LEU A 197 3.92 -5.89 27.17
N VAL A 198 5.25 -6.07 27.22
CA VAL A 198 5.97 -6.36 28.47
C VAL A 198 5.86 -5.19 29.43
N ASP A 199 6.09 -3.96 28.96
CA ASP A 199 6.00 -2.75 29.78
C ASP A 199 4.59 -2.54 30.34
N LYS A 200 3.56 -3.02 29.64
CA LYS A 200 2.17 -3.03 30.09
C LYS A 200 1.80 -4.22 31.00
N GLY A 201 2.75 -5.12 31.30
CA GLY A 201 2.54 -6.31 32.12
C GLY A 201 1.66 -7.37 31.45
N HIS A 202 1.48 -7.30 30.13
CA HIS A 202 0.60 -8.21 29.40
C HIS A 202 1.30 -9.52 28.99
N MET A 203 2.61 -9.48 28.79
CA MET A 203 3.46 -10.63 28.44
C MET A 203 4.76 -10.65 29.23
N GLY A 204 5.43 -11.82 29.28
CA GLY A 204 6.66 -12.05 30.05
C GLY A 204 7.97 -11.92 29.26
N SER A 205 7.91 -11.83 27.93
CA SER A 205 9.07 -11.73 27.04
C SER A 205 8.76 -10.76 25.90
N SER A 206 9.74 -9.93 25.53
CA SER A 206 9.64 -9.05 24.36
C SER A 206 10.13 -9.71 23.07
N GLU A 207 10.69 -10.92 23.14
CA GLU A 207 11.13 -11.65 21.96
C GLU A 207 9.94 -12.20 21.17
N PRO A 208 9.84 -11.90 19.85
CA PRO A 208 8.79 -12.44 19.00
C PRO A 208 8.85 -13.96 18.87
N THR A 209 7.69 -14.61 18.89
CA THR A 209 7.55 -16.05 18.65
C THR A 209 6.89 -16.30 17.29
N PRO A 210 7.35 -17.30 16.52
CA PRO A 210 6.71 -17.64 15.26
C PRO A 210 5.22 -17.96 15.44
N PHE A 211 4.39 -17.56 14.48
CA PHE A 211 3.00 -18.01 14.44
C PHE A 211 2.93 -19.52 14.14
N SER A 212 2.11 -20.25 14.90
CA SER A 212 1.74 -21.62 14.56
C SER A 212 0.76 -21.65 13.37
N ALA A 213 0.61 -22.81 12.73
CA ALA A 213 -0.36 -22.97 11.64
C ALA A 213 -1.80 -22.64 12.08
N GLU A 214 -2.18 -23.04 13.30
CA GLU A 214 -3.50 -22.74 13.87
C GLU A 214 -3.70 -21.24 14.08
N GLU A 215 -2.66 -20.52 14.53
CA GLU A 215 -2.73 -19.07 14.69
C GLU A 215 -2.74 -18.34 13.35
N LEU A 216 -2.00 -18.85 12.36
CA LEU A 216 -2.06 -18.33 10.99
C LEU A 216 -3.47 -18.49 10.42
N ASP A 217 -4.11 -19.63 10.62
CA ASP A 217 -5.50 -19.83 10.21
C ASP A 217 -6.48 -18.96 11.03
N LYS A 218 -6.31 -18.88 12.35
CA LYS A 218 -7.19 -18.10 13.24
C LYS A 218 -7.15 -16.60 12.93
N TYR A 219 -5.95 -16.03 12.81
CA TYR A 219 -5.77 -14.58 12.71
C TYR A 219 -5.62 -14.09 11.27
N PHE A 220 -5.19 -14.97 10.35
CA PHE A 220 -4.82 -14.62 8.99
C PHE A 220 -5.37 -15.60 7.93
N ALA A 221 -6.43 -16.37 8.21
CA ALA A 221 -7.04 -17.31 7.26
C ALA A 221 -7.02 -16.78 5.82
N GLY A 222 -6.22 -17.45 4.95
CA GLY A 222 -6.08 -17.11 3.54
C GLY A 222 -4.83 -16.31 3.13
N VAL A 223 -3.80 -16.18 3.99
CA VAL A 223 -2.58 -15.38 3.74
C VAL A 223 -1.31 -16.25 3.66
N ARG A 224 -0.45 -16.06 2.63
CA ARG A 224 0.90 -16.65 2.49
C ARG A 224 1.94 -15.53 2.49
N SER A 225 2.82 -15.44 3.47
CA SER A 225 3.70 -14.28 3.70
C SER A 225 4.78 -14.04 2.63
N SER A 226 4.86 -12.82 2.09
CA SER A 226 5.96 -12.26 1.30
C SER A 226 5.71 -10.80 0.87
N VAL A 227 6.74 -9.93 0.85
CA VAL A 227 6.75 -8.60 0.18
C VAL A 227 8.21 -8.09 -0.06
N CYS A 228 8.40 -7.33 -1.15
CA CYS A 228 9.63 -6.63 -1.59
C CYS A 228 9.63 -5.09 -1.33
N ASP A 229 10.81 -4.47 -1.40
CA ASP A 229 11.09 -3.05 -1.19
C ASP A 229 10.87 -2.13 -2.42
N VAL A 230 10.72 -0.82 -2.16
CA VAL A 230 10.29 0.22 -3.14
C VAL A 230 11.03 1.56 -2.92
N GLU A 231 11.28 2.36 -3.99
CA GLU A 231 11.84 3.75 -4.00
C GLU A 231 11.01 4.73 -4.88
N THR A 232 11.02 6.06 -4.60
CA THR A 232 10.05 7.06 -5.16
C THR A 232 10.60 8.12 -6.15
N ARG A 233 9.70 8.68 -6.99
CA ARG A 233 9.96 9.55 -8.17
C ARG A 233 9.84 11.04 -7.92
N VAL A 234 8.99 11.44 -6.99
CA VAL A 234 8.75 12.86 -6.78
C VAL A 234 9.94 13.36 -5.98
N GLY A 235 10.58 14.47 -6.39
CA GLY A 235 11.63 15.15 -5.62
C GLY A 235 11.12 15.72 -4.29
N TRP A 236 10.42 14.88 -3.55
CA TRP A 236 9.84 15.03 -2.25
C TRP A 236 11.01 14.87 -1.29
N THR A 237 11.35 15.97 -0.65
CA THR A 237 12.37 16.00 0.38
C THR A 237 11.63 16.03 1.70
N ASP A 238 12.02 15.11 2.57
CA ASP A 238 11.59 14.99 3.96
C ASP A 238 11.45 16.39 4.60
N VAL A 239 10.22 16.77 4.94
CA VAL A 239 9.98 17.90 5.84
C VAL A 239 10.05 17.34 7.25
N GLY A 240 11.30 17.07 7.66
CA GLY A 240 11.62 16.44 8.93
C GLY A 240 10.85 17.06 10.09
N THR A 241 10.28 16.19 10.91
CA THR A 241 9.78 16.51 12.25
C THR A 241 10.81 16.17 13.30
#